data_AF-A0AA96VQR6-F1
#
_entry.id   AF-A0AA96VQR6-F1
#
_cell.length_a   1.000
_cell.length_b   1.000
_cell.length_c   1.000
_cell.angle_alpha   90.00
_cell.angle_beta   90.00
_cell.angle_gamma   90.00
#
_symmetry.space_group_name_H-M   'P 1'
#
loop_
_entity.id
_entity.type
_entity.pdbx_description
1 polymer ?
#
loop_
_entity_poly.entity_id
_entity_poly.type
_entity_poly.pdbx_seq_one_letter_code
_entity_poly.pdbx_strand_id
1 'polypeptide(L)'
;MAMQMAKNDLLKVSGYLPVPSHTITLNGRSTQDVIIVYLLDKNITTAKQFLWMSTIKRTWIKNIIVPFEFIDGVYLNDDVESTGVIYCLSELSQLFKAEFVKYPIIYYPSNKKELYRRLVWYAMNLHSKGLLERDLMNATALKMNDKLKDKYNYKETLKKASTAYYYIKENARPKLNKDEVTMRLKDGGKIRGAQRKDEHAQNIQRVKEALPLHVKASGKVNVTSLASALQLHRKTIHVILKTLLALCFFGFIHLKLLFDVYHNTDSLSYTFQECLKYEVLEGLNRSNFIRSSALCYTDSLSYILS
;
A
#
# COMPACT_ATOMS: atom_id res chain seq x y z
N MET A 1 -25.49 23.86 12.30
CA MET A 1 -24.68 22.82 12.97
C MET A 1 -25.41 22.44 14.24
N ALA A 2 -25.50 21.16 14.59
CA ALA A 2 -26.22 20.73 15.79
C ALA A 2 -25.44 19.67 16.56
N MET A 3 -25.57 19.68 17.88
CA MET A 3 -24.99 18.70 18.79
C MET A 3 -26.04 18.23 19.80
N GLN A 4 -25.99 16.95 20.18
CA GLN A 4 -26.81 16.36 21.23
C GLN A 4 -25.92 15.95 22.40
N MET A 5 -26.39 16.24 23.61
CA MET A 5 -25.76 15.80 24.86
C MET A 5 -26.81 15.63 25.95
N ALA A 6 -26.46 14.94 27.04
CA ALA A 6 -27.33 14.88 28.21
C ALA A 6 -27.48 16.28 28.85
N LYS A 7 -28.66 16.61 29.35
CA LYS A 7 -28.95 17.91 29.99
C LYS A 7 -28.01 18.21 31.17
N ASN A 8 -27.70 17.19 31.98
CA ASN A 8 -26.77 17.32 33.10
C ASN A 8 -25.34 17.63 32.64
N ASP A 9 -24.96 17.18 31.45
CA ASP A 9 -23.65 17.46 30.87
C ASP A 9 -23.60 18.86 30.26
N LEU A 10 -24.70 19.35 29.68
CA LEU A 10 -24.81 20.73 29.21
C LEU A 10 -24.53 21.73 30.33
N LEU A 11 -25.07 21.50 31.54
CA LEU A 11 -24.83 22.39 32.68
C LEU A 11 -23.33 22.54 32.99
N LYS A 12 -22.54 21.47 32.83
CA LYS A 12 -21.09 21.46 33.09
C LYS A 12 -20.29 22.26 32.06
N VAL A 13 -20.81 22.43 30.85
CA VAL A 13 -20.10 23.08 29.73
C VAL A 13 -20.75 24.36 29.24
N SER A 14 -21.90 24.75 29.81
CA SER A 14 -22.69 25.92 29.44
C SER A 14 -21.88 27.23 29.38
N GLY A 15 -20.93 27.43 30.28
CA GLY A 15 -20.03 28.60 30.29
C GLY A 15 -18.90 28.58 29.25
N TYR A 16 -18.68 27.46 28.57
CA TYR A 16 -17.65 27.29 27.53
C TYR A 16 -18.24 27.26 26.11
N LEU A 17 -19.55 27.12 25.99
CA LEU A 17 -20.25 27.12 24.72
C LEU A 17 -20.73 28.55 24.42
N PRO A 18 -20.56 29.03 23.18
CA PRO A 18 -21.26 30.21 22.69
C PRO A 18 -22.77 30.05 22.82
N VAL A 19 -23.47 31.18 22.84
CA VAL A 19 -24.93 31.18 22.93
C VAL A 19 -25.53 30.37 21.77
N PRO A 20 -26.36 29.35 22.03
CA PRO A 20 -26.98 28.58 20.96
C PRO A 20 -27.99 29.42 20.20
N SER A 21 -28.14 29.21 18.89
CA SER A 21 -29.24 29.79 18.11
C SER A 21 -30.58 29.21 18.54
N HIS A 22 -30.59 27.88 18.75
CA HIS A 22 -31.76 27.17 19.27
C HIS A 22 -31.34 26.07 20.25
N THR A 23 -32.25 25.78 21.19
CA THR A 23 -32.14 24.68 22.14
C THR A 23 -33.40 23.83 22.06
N ILE A 24 -33.23 22.52 21.89
CA ILE A 24 -34.34 21.56 21.83
C ILE A 24 -34.16 20.58 22.98
N THR A 25 -35.12 20.52 23.89
CA THR A 25 -35.09 19.54 24.98
C THR A 25 -35.83 18.27 24.57
N LEU A 26 -35.16 17.13 24.61
CA LEU A 26 -35.72 15.82 24.37
C LEU A 26 -35.97 15.12 25.72
N ASN A 27 -37.24 14.99 26.08
CA ASN A 27 -37.64 14.32 27.32
C ASN A 27 -37.94 12.84 27.05
N GLY A 28 -37.06 11.95 27.54
CA GLY A 28 -37.30 10.51 27.62
C GLY A 28 -37.88 10.10 28.99
N ARG A 29 -38.29 8.82 29.11
CA ARG A 29 -38.84 8.27 30.37
C ARG A 29 -37.83 8.30 31.54
N SER A 30 -36.54 8.29 31.25
CA SER A 30 -35.45 8.25 32.24
C SER A 30 -34.23 9.11 31.87
N THR A 31 -34.25 9.76 30.70
CA THR A 31 -33.15 10.59 30.20
C THR A 31 -33.69 11.92 29.71
N GLN A 32 -32.95 13.00 29.97
CA GLN A 32 -33.19 14.30 29.36
C GLN A 32 -31.95 14.65 28.53
N ASP A 33 -32.15 14.70 27.22
CA ASP A 33 -31.13 15.14 26.27
C ASP A 33 -31.46 16.53 25.77
N VAL A 34 -30.44 17.25 25.33
CA VAL A 34 -30.58 18.59 24.76
C VAL A 34 -29.85 18.62 23.43
N ILE A 35 -30.54 19.09 22.39
CA ILE A 35 -29.93 19.43 21.11
C ILE A 35 -29.67 20.94 21.09
N ILE A 36 -28.41 21.30 20.87
CA ILE A 36 -27.95 22.67 20.73
C ILE A 36 -27.69 22.91 19.25
N VAL A 37 -28.31 23.95 18.70
CA VAL A 37 -28.21 24.30 17.28
C VAL A 37 -27.55 25.66 17.12
N TYR A 38 -26.55 25.73 16.25
CA TYR A 38 -25.94 26.96 15.77
C TYR A 38 -26.28 27.15 14.29
N LEU A 39 -27.08 28.18 14.00
CA LEU A 39 -27.44 28.57 12.64
C LEU A 39 -26.31 29.37 11.99
N LEU A 40 -26.14 29.13 10.70
CA LEU A 40 -25.18 29.85 9.87
C LEU A 40 -25.92 30.86 8.99
N ASP A 41 -25.34 32.04 8.84
CA ASP A 41 -25.81 33.10 7.93
C ASP A 41 -25.88 32.64 6.47
N LYS A 42 -25.01 31.71 6.09
CA LYS A 42 -24.87 31.20 4.73
C LYS A 42 -24.73 29.68 4.71
N ASN A 43 -25.31 29.09 3.66
CA ASN A 43 -25.10 27.68 3.36
C ASN A 43 -23.63 27.40 3.03
N ILE A 44 -23.16 26.24 3.48
CA ILE A 44 -21.80 25.75 3.20
C ILE A 44 -21.78 25.18 1.79
N THR A 45 -21.05 25.84 0.89
CA THR A 45 -21.00 25.46 -0.54
C THR A 45 -19.59 25.26 -1.07
N THR A 46 -18.57 25.77 -0.37
CA THR A 46 -17.18 25.75 -0.86
C THR A 46 -16.31 24.79 -0.06
N ALA A 47 -15.25 24.30 -0.70
CA ALA A 47 -14.28 23.43 -0.05
C ALA A 47 -13.63 24.07 1.20
N LYS A 48 -13.39 25.39 1.16
CA LYS A 48 -12.84 26.14 2.29
C LYS A 48 -13.80 26.15 3.47
N GLN A 49 -15.10 26.41 3.24
CA GLN A 49 -16.11 26.41 4.28
C GLN A 49 -16.31 25.01 4.90
N PHE A 50 -16.34 23.95 4.09
CA PHE A 50 -16.40 22.58 4.60
C PHE A 50 -15.18 22.21 5.45
N LEU A 51 -13.98 22.60 5.02
CA LEU A 51 -12.75 22.40 5.81
C LEU A 51 -12.83 23.16 7.15
N TRP A 52 -13.35 24.38 7.11
CA TRP A 52 -13.53 25.20 8.31
C TRP A 52 -14.50 24.55 9.29
N MET A 53 -15.64 24.05 8.80
CA MET A 53 -16.63 23.33 9.60
C MET A 53 -16.02 22.08 10.25
N SER A 54 -15.25 21.28 9.51
CA SER A 54 -14.51 20.14 10.08
C SER A 54 -13.54 20.58 11.18
N THR A 55 -12.83 21.69 10.98
CA THR A 55 -11.88 22.22 11.97
C THR A 55 -12.58 22.68 13.26
N ILE A 56 -13.76 23.29 13.14
CA ILE A 56 -14.59 23.67 14.28
C ILE A 56 -15.02 22.41 15.04
N LYS A 57 -15.62 21.44 14.35
CA LYS A 57 -16.09 20.17 14.96
C LYS A 57 -14.97 19.40 15.66
N ARG A 58 -13.78 19.34 15.05
CA ARG A 58 -12.55 18.79 15.63
C ARG A 58 -12.20 19.42 16.95
N THR A 59 -12.18 20.75 16.97
CA THR A 59 -11.80 21.52 18.15
C THR A 59 -12.77 21.25 19.29
N TRP A 60 -14.06 21.06 18.98
CA TRP A 60 -15.06 20.75 19.99
C TRP A 60 -14.86 19.38 20.59
N ILE A 61 -14.65 18.36 19.74
CA ILE A 61 -14.38 16.99 20.22
C ILE A 61 -13.16 16.97 21.14
N LYS A 62 -12.17 17.83 20.89
CA LYS A 62 -10.98 17.97 21.73
C LYS A 62 -11.24 18.74 23.03
N ASN A 63 -12.04 19.80 22.99
CA ASN A 63 -12.14 20.77 24.09
C ASN A 63 -13.33 20.52 25.03
N ILE A 64 -14.39 19.85 24.56
CA ILE A 64 -15.58 19.54 25.36
C ILE A 64 -15.33 18.20 26.08
N ILE A 65 -15.25 18.26 27.41
CA ILE A 65 -14.88 17.12 28.28
C ILE A 65 -16.06 16.14 28.46
N VAL A 66 -17.29 16.56 28.19
CA VAL A 66 -18.48 15.73 28.34
C VAL A 66 -18.81 14.96 27.06
N PRO A 67 -19.46 13.78 27.14
CA PRO A 67 -19.93 13.06 25.96
C PRO A 67 -20.97 13.86 25.17
N PHE A 68 -20.80 13.92 23.86
CA PHE A 68 -21.78 14.51 22.94
C PHE A 68 -21.63 13.91 21.55
N GLU A 69 -22.66 14.07 20.72
CA GLU A 69 -22.65 13.67 19.32
C GLU A 69 -23.09 14.81 18.41
N PHE A 70 -22.52 14.87 17.20
CA PHE A 70 -23.01 15.78 16.17
C PHE A 70 -24.18 15.14 15.43
N ILE A 71 -25.29 15.88 15.33
CA ILE A 71 -26.48 15.41 14.59
C ILE A 71 -26.49 16.03 13.19
N ASP A 72 -26.87 15.19 12.24
CA ASP A 72 -27.12 15.59 10.86
C ASP A 72 -28.61 15.79 10.62
N GLY A 73 -29.01 17.03 10.34
CA GLY A 73 -30.40 17.39 10.09
C GLY A 73 -31.17 17.59 11.39
N VAL A 74 -31.58 18.83 11.65
CA VAL A 74 -32.47 19.18 12.76
C VAL A 74 -33.66 19.88 12.17
N TYR A 75 -34.85 19.41 12.52
CA TYR A 75 -36.10 20.07 12.20
C TYR A 75 -36.42 21.05 13.33
N LEU A 76 -36.53 22.33 12.98
CA LEU A 76 -36.93 23.39 13.89
C LEU A 76 -38.44 23.55 13.76
N ASN A 77 -39.17 23.24 14.82
CA ASN A 77 -40.61 23.45 14.93
C ASN A 77 -40.88 24.66 15.85
N ASP A 78 -42.14 25.08 15.95
CA ASP A 78 -42.53 26.26 16.75
C ASP A 78 -42.26 26.10 18.26
N ASP A 79 -42.17 24.86 18.77
CA ASP A 79 -41.91 24.54 20.18
C ASP A 79 -40.42 24.62 20.61
N VAL A 80 -39.55 25.15 19.74
CA VAL A 80 -38.11 25.21 19.98
C VAL A 80 -37.71 26.55 20.63
N GLU A 81 -36.97 26.49 21.73
CA GLU A 81 -36.40 27.69 22.35
C GLU A 81 -35.41 28.35 21.38
N SER A 82 -35.70 29.59 20.99
CA SER A 82 -34.92 30.37 20.04
C SER A 82 -34.33 31.60 20.71
N THR A 83 -33.03 31.80 20.54
CA THR A 83 -32.35 33.04 20.95
C THR A 83 -32.22 34.03 19.79
N GLY A 84 -32.53 33.60 18.56
CA GLY A 84 -32.41 34.40 17.34
C GLY A 84 -30.98 34.67 16.87
N VAL A 85 -29.95 34.11 17.53
CA VAL A 85 -28.55 34.36 17.16
C VAL A 85 -28.20 33.62 15.88
N ILE A 86 -27.65 34.32 14.89
CA ILE A 86 -27.15 33.76 13.64
C ILE A 86 -25.66 34.07 13.54
N TYR A 87 -24.86 33.07 13.20
CA TYR A 87 -23.42 33.20 13.14
C TYR A 87 -22.89 33.12 11.71
N CYS A 88 -21.81 33.82 11.42
CA CYS A 88 -20.96 33.43 10.29
C CYS A 88 -19.91 32.39 10.73
N LEU A 89 -19.37 31.65 9.76
CA LEU A 89 -18.35 30.61 10.03
C LEU A 89 -17.10 31.15 10.73
N SER A 90 -16.68 32.38 10.42
CA SER A 90 -15.52 33.01 11.05
C SER A 90 -15.75 33.32 12.52
N GLU A 91 -16.93 33.84 12.86
CA GLU A 91 -17.30 34.14 14.25
C GLU A 91 -17.32 32.87 15.09
N LEU A 92 -18.01 31.82 14.63
CA LEU A 92 -18.00 30.53 15.32
C LEU A 92 -16.58 30.01 15.49
N SER A 93 -15.76 30.06 14.44
CA SER A 93 -14.37 29.62 14.52
C SER A 93 -13.57 30.35 15.60
N GLN A 94 -13.78 31.66 15.76
CA GLN A 94 -13.09 32.47 16.78
C GLN A 94 -13.61 32.15 18.18
N LEU A 95 -14.94 32.09 18.33
CA LEU A 95 -15.59 31.78 19.60
C LEU A 95 -15.19 30.42 20.14
N PHE A 96 -15.05 29.44 19.25
CA PHE A 96 -14.60 28.09 19.60
C PHE A 96 -13.08 27.92 19.63
N LYS A 97 -12.32 28.98 19.37
CA LYS A 97 -10.84 28.95 19.32
C LYS A 97 -10.33 27.82 18.42
N ALA A 98 -10.93 27.66 17.24
CA ALA A 98 -10.65 26.53 16.35
C ALA A 98 -9.17 26.52 15.93
N GLU A 99 -8.45 25.46 16.31
CA GLU A 99 -7.03 25.32 16.01
C GLU A 99 -6.82 24.79 14.59
N PHE A 100 -5.74 25.21 13.94
CA PHE A 100 -5.40 24.68 12.63
C PHE A 100 -5.06 23.18 12.72
N VAL A 101 -5.89 22.35 12.10
CA VAL A 101 -5.65 20.90 12.00
C VAL A 101 -4.84 20.60 10.74
N LYS A 102 -3.66 20.00 10.91
CA LYS A 102 -2.84 19.54 9.78
C LYS A 102 -3.37 18.20 9.25
N TYR A 103 -4.10 18.27 8.14
CA TYR A 103 -4.61 17.08 7.47
C TYR A 103 -3.57 16.40 6.56
N PRO A 104 -3.71 15.09 6.28
CA PRO A 104 -2.86 14.39 5.32
C PRO A 104 -2.94 15.00 3.92
N ILE A 105 -1.86 14.84 3.16
CA ILE A 105 -1.77 15.30 1.77
C ILE A 105 -2.81 14.58 0.91
N ILE A 106 -3.47 15.35 0.04
CA ILE A 106 -4.47 14.86 -0.91
C ILE A 106 -3.76 14.32 -2.15
N TYR A 107 -4.03 13.06 -2.50
CA TYR A 107 -3.60 12.49 -3.78
C TYR A 107 -4.66 12.76 -4.84
N TYR A 108 -4.39 13.74 -5.69
CA TYR A 108 -5.36 14.18 -6.71
C TYR A 108 -5.60 13.10 -7.77
N PRO A 109 -6.85 12.92 -8.23
CA PRO A 109 -7.18 12.00 -9.31
C PRO A 109 -6.74 12.52 -10.67
N SER A 110 -6.30 11.62 -11.56
CA SER A 110 -5.93 11.98 -12.93
C SER A 110 -7.15 12.15 -13.84
N ASN A 111 -8.27 11.50 -13.52
CA ASN A 111 -9.51 11.54 -14.29
C ASN A 111 -10.75 11.29 -13.40
N LYS A 112 -11.95 11.50 -13.97
CA LYS A 112 -13.25 11.27 -13.29
C LYS A 112 -13.38 9.89 -12.65
N LYS A 113 -13.01 8.84 -13.40
CA LYS A 113 -13.15 7.43 -12.96
C LYS A 113 -12.34 7.16 -11.69
N GLU A 114 -11.23 7.87 -11.51
CA GLU A 114 -10.34 7.69 -10.37
C GLU A 114 -10.76 8.46 -9.10
N LEU A 115 -11.61 9.48 -9.22
CA LEU A 115 -11.96 10.37 -8.10
C LEU A 115 -12.49 9.60 -6.89
N TYR A 116 -13.43 8.68 -7.09
CA TYR A 116 -13.98 7.88 -6.00
C TYR A 116 -12.90 7.00 -5.34
N ARG A 117 -12.04 6.34 -6.12
CA ARG A 117 -10.94 5.53 -5.59
C ARG A 117 -9.99 6.36 -4.72
N ARG A 118 -9.64 7.58 -5.17
CA ARG A 118 -8.79 8.51 -4.40
C ARG A 118 -9.48 9.00 -3.13
N LEU A 119 -10.78 9.25 -3.16
CA LEU A 119 -11.56 9.59 -1.97
C LEU A 119 -11.56 8.45 -0.95
N VAL A 120 -11.77 7.20 -1.38
CA VAL A 120 -11.73 6.02 -0.50
C VAL A 120 -10.35 5.87 0.15
N TRP A 121 -9.27 6.00 -0.63
CA TRP A 121 -7.91 5.95 -0.09
C TRP A 121 -7.63 7.08 0.91
N TYR A 122 -8.09 8.28 0.61
CA TYR A 122 -7.92 9.42 1.51
C TYR A 122 -8.72 9.22 2.81
N ALA A 123 -9.98 8.78 2.71
CA ALA A 123 -10.82 8.45 3.84
C ALA A 123 -10.19 7.37 4.73
N MET A 124 -9.59 6.33 4.14
CA MET A 124 -8.89 5.29 4.90
C MET A 124 -7.66 5.84 5.66
N ASN A 125 -6.88 6.71 5.03
CA ASN A 125 -5.76 7.38 5.69
C ASN A 125 -6.23 8.27 6.85
N LEU A 126 -7.30 9.05 6.64
CA LEU A 126 -7.93 9.84 7.68
C LEU A 126 -8.41 8.97 8.84
N HIS A 127 -9.12 7.88 8.55
CA HIS A 127 -9.63 6.95 9.57
C HIS A 127 -8.49 6.39 10.42
N SER A 128 -7.38 5.98 9.81
CA SER A 128 -6.20 5.46 10.51
C SER A 128 -5.56 6.43 11.50
N LYS A 129 -5.86 7.73 11.36
CA LYS A 129 -5.37 8.83 12.20
C LYS A 129 -6.44 9.40 13.13
N GLY A 130 -7.64 8.81 13.17
CA GLY A 130 -8.79 9.39 13.88
C GLY A 130 -9.25 10.72 13.29
N LEU A 131 -8.90 11.01 12.03
CA LEU A 131 -9.15 12.27 11.32
C LEU A 131 -10.38 12.25 10.39
N LEU A 132 -11.13 11.14 10.35
CA LEU A 132 -12.21 10.96 9.38
C LEU A 132 -13.48 11.73 9.78
N GLU A 133 -13.87 12.69 8.94
CA GLU A 133 -15.11 13.46 9.09
C GLU A 133 -15.78 13.70 7.74
N ARG A 134 -17.11 13.78 7.74
CA ARG A 134 -17.88 13.98 6.50
C ARG A 134 -17.60 15.33 5.85
N ASP A 135 -17.51 16.40 6.63
CA ASP A 135 -17.25 17.75 6.10
C ASP A 135 -15.85 17.83 5.46
N LEU A 136 -14.86 17.17 6.05
CA LEU A 136 -13.53 17.06 5.46
C LEU A 136 -13.54 16.27 4.15
N MET A 137 -14.35 15.21 4.06
CA MET A 137 -14.54 14.45 2.82
C MET A 137 -15.18 15.31 1.73
N ASN A 138 -16.19 16.12 2.07
CA ASN A 138 -16.82 17.07 1.15
C ASN A 138 -15.81 18.13 0.66
N ALA A 139 -15.03 18.71 1.57
CA ALA A 139 -13.96 19.66 1.23
C ALA A 139 -12.95 19.04 0.27
N THR A 140 -12.55 17.79 0.53
CA THR A 140 -11.56 17.07 -0.27
C THR A 140 -12.10 16.72 -1.65
N ALA A 141 -13.35 16.25 -1.74
CA ALA A 141 -13.98 15.92 -3.02
C ALA A 141 -14.11 17.14 -3.93
N LEU A 142 -14.50 18.29 -3.38
CA LEU A 142 -14.55 19.55 -4.13
C LEU A 142 -13.16 19.96 -4.64
N LYS A 143 -12.13 19.93 -3.78
CA LYS A 143 -10.74 20.21 -4.19
C LYS A 143 -10.24 19.26 -5.28
N MET A 144 -10.55 17.97 -5.16
CA MET A 144 -10.19 16.97 -6.17
C MET A 144 -10.90 17.22 -7.50
N ASN A 145 -12.21 17.50 -7.44
CA ASN A 145 -13.03 17.76 -8.63
C ASN A 145 -12.59 19.05 -9.36
N ASP A 146 -12.15 20.08 -8.62
CA ASP A 146 -11.65 21.33 -9.20
C ASP A 146 -10.40 21.15 -10.07
N LYS A 147 -9.62 20.09 -9.83
CA LYS A 147 -8.41 19.76 -10.60
C LYS A 147 -8.68 18.91 -11.84
N LEU A 148 -9.89 18.39 -12.02
CA LEU A 148 -10.25 17.61 -13.19
C LEU A 148 -10.63 18.52 -14.37
N LYS A 149 -10.24 18.12 -15.59
CA LYS A 149 -10.71 18.76 -16.83
C LYS A 149 -12.21 18.53 -17.01
N ASP A 150 -12.62 17.27 -16.93
CA ASP A 150 -14.03 16.89 -16.91
C ASP A 150 -14.49 16.83 -15.45
N LYS A 151 -15.28 17.80 -15.01
CA LYS A 151 -15.75 17.87 -13.61
C LYS A 151 -17.08 17.14 -13.42
N TYR A 152 -17.28 16.53 -12.25
CA TYR A 152 -18.61 16.13 -11.79
C TYR A 152 -19.41 17.36 -11.40
N ASN A 153 -20.74 17.27 -11.45
CA ASN A 153 -21.59 18.31 -10.89
C ASN A 153 -21.45 18.36 -9.35
N TYR A 154 -21.86 19.46 -8.74
CA TYR A 154 -21.71 19.69 -7.30
C TYR A 154 -22.37 18.59 -6.46
N LYS A 155 -23.63 18.25 -6.76
CA LYS A 155 -24.41 17.25 -6.02
C LYS A 155 -23.78 15.85 -6.10
N GLU A 156 -23.32 15.43 -7.28
CA GLU A 156 -22.62 14.17 -7.50
C GLU A 156 -21.29 14.12 -6.77
N THR A 157 -20.56 15.24 -6.74
CA THR A 157 -19.28 15.33 -6.03
C THR A 157 -19.48 15.08 -4.54
N LEU A 158 -20.47 15.74 -3.93
CA LEU A 158 -20.81 15.53 -2.52
C LEU A 158 -21.36 14.12 -2.26
N LYS A 159 -22.19 13.58 -3.16
CA LYS A 159 -22.69 12.20 -3.05
C LYS A 159 -21.52 11.20 -2.99
N LYS A 160 -20.52 11.35 -3.87
CA LYS A 160 -19.31 10.50 -3.86
C LYS A 160 -18.51 10.63 -2.56
N ALA A 161 -18.39 11.85 -2.04
CA ALA A 161 -17.73 12.09 -0.76
C ALA A 161 -18.44 11.37 0.40
N SER A 162 -19.77 11.51 0.48
CA SER A 162 -20.59 10.82 1.48
C SER A 162 -20.51 9.31 1.33
N THR A 163 -20.61 8.76 0.12
CA THR A 163 -20.45 7.31 -0.12
C THR A 163 -19.09 6.80 0.36
N ALA A 164 -18.00 7.51 0.05
CA ALA A 164 -16.66 7.12 0.51
C ALA A 164 -16.53 7.21 2.04
N TYR A 165 -17.13 8.23 2.67
CA TYR A 165 -17.16 8.40 4.12
C TYR A 165 -17.84 7.21 4.81
N TYR A 166 -19.08 6.89 4.43
CA TYR A 166 -19.83 5.79 5.05
C TYR A 166 -19.20 4.43 4.76
N TYR A 167 -18.72 4.22 3.52
CA TYR A 167 -18.00 2.99 3.16
C TYR A 167 -16.82 2.72 4.11
N ILE A 168 -15.98 3.72 4.37
CA ILE A 168 -14.86 3.57 5.31
C ILE A 168 -15.35 3.47 6.76
N LYS A 169 -16.36 4.23 7.18
CA LYS A 169 -16.90 4.16 8.55
C LYS A 169 -17.41 2.75 8.89
N GLU A 170 -18.01 2.06 7.93
CA GLU A 170 -18.59 0.72 8.09
C GLU A 170 -17.58 -0.42 7.85
N ASN A 171 -16.61 -0.24 6.95
CA ASN A 171 -15.75 -1.32 6.48
C ASN A 171 -14.28 -1.19 6.91
N ALA A 172 -13.88 -0.10 7.55
CA ALA A 172 -12.49 0.07 7.96
C ALA A 172 -12.11 -0.97 9.01
N ARG A 173 -11.09 -1.76 8.68
CA ARG A 173 -10.47 -2.67 9.63
C ARG A 173 -9.68 -1.87 10.67
N PRO A 174 -9.61 -2.35 11.92
CA PRO A 174 -8.78 -1.73 12.94
C PRO A 174 -7.34 -1.60 12.44
N LYS A 175 -6.67 -0.55 12.91
CA LYS A 175 -5.27 -0.29 12.58
C LYS A 175 -4.44 -1.51 12.98
N LEU A 176 -3.72 -2.07 12.01
CA LEU A 176 -2.81 -3.20 12.24
C LEU A 176 -1.82 -2.83 13.34
N ASN A 177 -1.56 -3.76 14.25
CA ASN A 177 -0.52 -3.57 15.26
C ASN A 177 0.86 -3.51 14.57
N LYS A 178 1.86 -2.88 15.21
CA LYS A 178 3.24 -2.79 14.72
C LYS A 178 3.81 -4.15 14.35
N ASP A 179 3.45 -5.20 15.09
CA ASP A 179 3.92 -6.57 14.84
C ASP A 179 3.35 -7.13 13.52
N GLU A 180 2.06 -6.87 13.25
CA GLU A 180 1.42 -7.26 11.99
C GLU A 180 1.97 -6.49 10.79
N VAL A 181 2.25 -5.19 10.96
CA VAL A 181 2.91 -4.38 9.92
C VAL A 181 4.29 -4.95 9.62
N THR A 182 5.05 -5.30 10.65
CA THR A 182 6.40 -5.88 10.50
C THR A 182 6.34 -7.24 9.83
N MET A 183 5.40 -8.11 10.19
CA MET A 183 5.18 -9.39 9.51
C MET A 183 4.84 -9.19 8.03
N ARG A 184 3.88 -8.32 7.70
CA ARG A 184 3.51 -8.06 6.30
C ARG A 184 4.65 -7.46 5.48
N LEU A 185 5.48 -6.61 6.07
CA LEU A 185 6.68 -6.08 5.42
C LEU A 185 7.73 -7.18 5.17
N LYS A 186 7.91 -8.10 6.11
CA LYS A 186 8.77 -9.28 5.93
C LYS A 186 8.26 -10.17 4.80
N ASP A 187 6.96 -10.44 4.75
CA ASP A 187 6.34 -11.25 3.69
C ASP A 187 6.47 -10.57 2.32
N GLY A 188 6.20 -9.27 2.24
CA GLY A 188 6.44 -8.49 1.02
C GLY A 188 7.93 -8.43 0.63
N GLY A 189 8.84 -8.47 1.60
CA GLY A 189 10.28 -8.62 1.38
C GLY A 189 10.63 -9.98 0.76
N LYS A 190 10.08 -11.08 1.29
CA LYS A 190 10.27 -12.44 0.76
C LYS A 190 9.74 -12.57 -0.67
N ILE A 191 8.53 -12.07 -0.94
CA ILE A 191 7.91 -12.11 -2.28
C ILE A 191 8.76 -11.35 -3.29
N ARG A 192 9.19 -10.12 -2.97
CA ARG A 192 10.08 -9.33 -3.84
C ARG A 192 11.44 -10.02 -4.05
N GLY A 193 11.95 -10.68 -3.02
CA GLY A 193 13.18 -11.48 -3.10
C GLY A 193 13.03 -12.65 -4.08
N ALA A 194 11.94 -13.41 -3.98
CA ALA A 194 11.63 -14.51 -4.89
C ALA A 194 11.48 -14.03 -6.34
N GLN A 195 10.64 -13.01 -6.58
CA GLN A 195 10.44 -12.43 -7.91
C GLN A 195 11.75 -11.96 -8.55
N ARG A 196 12.65 -11.34 -7.78
CA ARG A 196 13.96 -10.91 -8.29
C ARG A 196 14.88 -12.09 -8.62
N LYS A 197 14.82 -13.19 -7.87
CA LYS A 197 15.58 -14.42 -8.16
C LYS A 197 15.07 -15.05 -9.46
N ASP A 198 13.76 -15.16 -9.61
CA ASP A 198 13.13 -15.74 -10.81
C ASP A 198 13.44 -14.88 -12.05
N GLU A 199 13.30 -13.55 -11.94
CA GLU A 199 13.65 -12.62 -13.00
C GLU A 199 15.15 -12.69 -13.35
N HIS A 200 16.02 -12.85 -12.35
CA HIS A 200 17.45 -13.01 -12.59
C HIS A 200 17.77 -14.32 -13.31
N ALA A 201 17.16 -15.44 -12.90
CA ALA A 201 17.33 -16.74 -13.54
C ALA A 201 16.85 -16.74 -15.00
N GLN A 202 15.67 -16.15 -15.27
CA GLN A 202 15.16 -15.95 -16.63
C GLN A 202 16.11 -15.08 -17.47
N ASN A 203 16.63 -14.00 -16.89
CA ASN A 203 17.58 -13.14 -17.60
C ASN A 203 18.92 -13.85 -17.88
N ILE A 204 19.40 -14.73 -16.99
CA ILE A 204 20.56 -15.58 -17.26
C ILE A 204 20.28 -16.48 -18.47
N GLN A 205 19.12 -17.13 -18.52
CA GLN A 205 18.76 -18.02 -19.63
C GLN A 205 18.69 -17.28 -20.97
N ARG A 206 18.00 -16.13 -20.99
CA ARG A 206 17.93 -15.26 -22.18
C ARG A 206 19.29 -14.78 -22.65
N VAL A 207 20.19 -14.47 -21.71
CA VAL A 207 21.58 -14.11 -22.03
C VAL A 207 22.34 -15.30 -22.59
N LYS A 208 22.23 -16.50 -22.00
CA LYS A 208 22.89 -17.72 -22.52
C LYS A 208 22.51 -18.01 -23.96
N GLU A 209 21.22 -17.91 -24.29
CA GLU A 209 20.69 -18.18 -25.63
C GLU A 209 21.14 -17.13 -26.66
N ALA A 210 21.15 -15.85 -26.28
CA ALA A 210 21.54 -14.77 -27.18
C ALA A 210 23.07 -14.57 -27.29
N LEU A 211 23.85 -15.06 -26.32
CA LEU A 211 25.28 -14.84 -26.23
C LEU A 211 26.06 -15.22 -27.51
N PRO A 212 25.83 -16.39 -28.14
CA PRO A 212 26.60 -16.83 -29.31
C PRO A 212 26.50 -15.87 -30.50
N LEU A 213 25.35 -15.21 -30.67
CA LEU A 213 25.09 -14.25 -31.75
C LEU A 213 25.73 -12.87 -31.51
N HIS A 214 26.26 -12.63 -30.31
CA HIS A 214 26.79 -11.34 -29.89
C HIS A 214 28.25 -11.42 -29.44
N VAL A 215 28.99 -12.45 -29.86
CA VAL A 215 30.44 -12.56 -29.72
C VAL A 215 31.13 -11.97 -30.96
N LYS A 216 32.14 -11.11 -30.76
CA LYS A 216 32.97 -10.57 -31.85
C LYS A 216 33.93 -11.66 -32.36
N ALA A 217 34.45 -11.51 -33.58
CA ALA A 217 35.48 -12.41 -34.13
C ALA A 217 36.70 -12.63 -33.20
N SER A 218 37.03 -11.62 -32.36
CA SER A 218 38.06 -11.70 -31.31
C SER A 218 37.73 -12.61 -30.11
N GLY A 219 36.56 -13.25 -30.06
CA GLY A 219 36.06 -14.00 -28.90
C GLY A 219 35.48 -13.14 -27.76
N LYS A 220 35.59 -11.80 -27.84
CA LYS A 220 35.03 -10.87 -26.85
C LYS A 220 33.53 -10.62 -27.07
N VAL A 221 32.74 -10.66 -26.00
CA VAL A 221 31.30 -10.37 -26.03
C VAL A 221 31.04 -8.89 -26.31
N ASN A 222 30.15 -8.58 -27.26
CA ASN A 222 29.64 -7.23 -27.47
C ASN A 222 28.48 -6.93 -26.52
N VAL A 223 28.82 -6.47 -25.31
CA VAL A 223 27.84 -6.19 -24.25
C VAL A 223 26.79 -5.16 -24.65
N THR A 224 27.11 -4.25 -25.58
CA THR A 224 26.17 -3.23 -26.07
C THR A 224 25.06 -3.81 -26.91
N SER A 225 25.42 -4.63 -27.90
CA SER A 225 24.45 -5.24 -28.80
C SER A 225 23.57 -6.23 -28.04
N LEU A 226 24.16 -6.99 -27.12
CA LEU A 226 23.45 -7.93 -26.26
C LEU A 226 22.47 -7.23 -25.30
N ALA A 227 22.89 -6.13 -24.68
CA ALA A 227 22.01 -5.31 -23.84
C ALA A 227 20.83 -4.74 -24.63
N SER A 228 21.08 -4.25 -25.84
CA SER A 228 20.04 -3.71 -26.72
C SER A 228 19.08 -4.79 -27.20
N ALA A 229 19.57 -5.96 -27.60
CA ALA A 229 18.75 -7.07 -28.08
C ALA A 229 17.82 -7.62 -26.99
N LEU A 230 18.27 -7.65 -25.74
CA LEU A 230 17.50 -8.17 -24.61
C LEU A 230 16.68 -7.09 -23.87
N GLN A 231 16.80 -5.82 -24.26
CA GLN A 231 16.24 -4.67 -23.56
C GLN A 231 16.62 -4.61 -22.06
N LEU A 232 17.86 -5.01 -21.76
CA LEU A 232 18.40 -5.02 -20.40
C LEU A 232 19.47 -3.94 -20.23
N HIS A 233 19.64 -3.44 -19.01
CA HIS A 233 20.77 -2.54 -18.72
C HIS A 233 22.10 -3.26 -18.87
N ARG A 234 23.10 -2.57 -19.46
CA ARG A 234 24.49 -3.08 -19.58
C ARG A 234 25.09 -3.59 -18.26
N LYS A 235 24.72 -2.97 -17.13
CA LYS A 235 25.16 -3.41 -15.79
C LYS A 235 24.64 -4.80 -15.45
N THR A 236 23.37 -5.09 -15.76
CA THR A 236 22.74 -6.40 -15.57
C THR A 236 23.44 -7.46 -16.39
N ILE A 237 23.75 -7.16 -17.67
CA ILE A 237 24.51 -8.07 -18.55
C ILE A 237 25.90 -8.38 -17.98
N HIS A 238 26.64 -7.38 -17.49
CA HIS A 238 27.96 -7.62 -16.87
C HIS A 238 27.89 -8.53 -15.65
N VAL A 239 26.88 -8.35 -14.79
CA VAL A 239 26.68 -9.20 -13.62
C VAL A 239 26.42 -10.64 -14.07
N ILE A 240 25.52 -10.83 -15.04
CA ILE A 240 25.19 -12.16 -15.58
C ILE A 240 26.44 -12.84 -16.19
N LEU A 241 27.22 -12.12 -17.00
CA LEU A 241 28.44 -12.66 -17.62
C LEU A 241 29.47 -13.08 -16.56
N LYS A 242 29.62 -12.31 -15.47
CA LYS A 242 30.49 -12.70 -14.35
C LYS A 242 29.99 -13.98 -13.67
N THR A 243 28.68 -14.09 -13.44
CA THR A 243 28.07 -15.29 -12.86
C THR A 243 28.31 -16.51 -13.74
N LEU A 244 28.09 -16.39 -15.06
CA LEU A 244 28.35 -17.48 -16.01
C LEU A 244 29.83 -17.89 -16.03
N LEU A 245 30.75 -16.92 -16.03
CA LEU A 245 32.18 -17.18 -16.04
C LEU A 245 32.64 -17.88 -14.75
N ALA A 246 32.13 -17.47 -13.59
CA ALA A 246 32.38 -18.16 -12.33
C ALA A 246 31.85 -19.60 -12.37
N LEU A 247 30.63 -19.82 -12.87
CA LEU A 247 30.05 -21.16 -13.02
C LEU A 247 30.91 -22.06 -13.93
N CYS A 248 31.36 -21.55 -15.07
CA CYS A 248 32.24 -22.30 -15.98
C CYS A 248 33.59 -22.63 -15.31
N PHE A 249 34.15 -21.69 -14.54
CA PHE A 249 35.41 -21.91 -13.82
C PHE A 249 35.29 -23.01 -12.76
N PHE A 250 34.24 -22.98 -11.94
CA PHE A 250 34.00 -24.03 -10.95
C PHE A 250 33.67 -25.38 -11.61
N GLY A 251 32.91 -25.38 -12.70
CA GLY A 251 32.64 -26.58 -13.49
C GLY A 251 33.93 -27.19 -14.06
N PHE A 252 34.85 -26.37 -14.57
CA PHE A 252 36.15 -26.82 -15.07
C PHE A 252 37.02 -27.43 -13.96
N ILE A 253 37.09 -26.78 -12.78
CA ILE A 253 37.80 -27.34 -11.62
C ILE A 253 37.23 -28.71 -11.25
N HIS A 254 35.90 -28.82 -11.20
CA HIS A 254 35.25 -30.07 -10.83
C HIS A 254 35.50 -31.19 -11.85
N LEU A 255 35.46 -30.86 -13.15
CA LEU A 255 35.76 -31.81 -14.22
C LEU A 255 37.22 -32.25 -14.18
N LYS A 256 38.15 -31.33 -13.91
CA LYS A 256 39.57 -31.64 -13.74
C LYS A 256 39.81 -32.57 -12.55
N LEU A 257 39.18 -32.31 -11.40
CA LEU A 257 39.26 -33.18 -10.22
C LEU A 257 38.71 -34.58 -10.51
N LEU A 258 37.60 -34.69 -11.24
CA LEU A 258 37.05 -35.98 -11.67
C LEU A 258 38.02 -36.72 -12.60
N PHE A 259 38.63 -36.00 -13.54
CA PHE A 259 39.61 -36.56 -14.47
C PHE A 259 40.87 -37.06 -13.75
N ASP A 260 41.40 -36.27 -12.81
CA ASP A 260 42.58 -36.61 -12.02
C ASP A 260 42.31 -37.82 -11.09
N VAL A 261 41.10 -37.95 -10.54
CA VAL A 261 40.67 -39.14 -9.77
C VAL A 261 40.51 -40.37 -10.67
N TYR A 262 39.97 -40.20 -11.88
CA TYR A 262 39.72 -41.30 -12.80
C TYR A 262 40.99 -41.84 -13.48
N HIS A 263 41.99 -40.98 -13.71
CA HIS A 263 43.25 -41.38 -14.35
C HIS A 263 44.37 -41.78 -13.36
N ASN A 264 44.29 -41.40 -12.08
CA ASN A 264 45.17 -41.93 -11.03
C ASN A 264 44.59 -43.21 -10.41
N THR A 265 44.35 -44.22 -11.26
CA THR A 265 43.83 -45.54 -10.85
C THR A 265 44.73 -46.30 -9.87
N ASP A 266 46.00 -45.90 -9.73
CA ASP A 266 46.95 -46.56 -8.83
C ASP A 266 46.77 -46.15 -7.36
N SER A 267 45.96 -45.13 -7.07
CA SER A 267 45.68 -44.65 -5.71
C SER A 267 44.25 -44.91 -5.22
N LEU A 268 43.44 -45.65 -5.98
CA LEU A 268 42.09 -45.99 -5.56
C LEU A 268 42.12 -47.03 -4.44
N SER A 269 41.50 -46.68 -3.30
CA SER A 269 41.21 -47.58 -2.19
C SER A 269 40.72 -48.95 -2.70
N TYR A 270 41.16 -50.03 -2.05
CA TYR A 270 40.80 -51.43 -2.34
C TYR A 270 39.29 -51.64 -2.59
N THR A 271 38.44 -50.86 -1.92
CA THR A 271 36.97 -50.88 -2.08
C THR A 271 36.52 -50.50 -3.50
N PHE A 272 37.22 -49.60 -4.17
CA PHE A 272 36.89 -49.15 -5.53
C PHE A 272 37.37 -50.14 -6.60
N GLN A 273 38.47 -50.86 -6.35
CA GLN A 273 38.96 -51.93 -7.23
C GLN A 273 38.02 -53.14 -7.26
N GLU A 274 37.38 -53.46 -6.13
CA GLU A 274 36.34 -54.49 -6.03
C GLU A 274 35.07 -54.12 -6.82
N CYS A 275 34.63 -52.85 -6.76
CA CYS A 275 33.49 -52.38 -7.56
C CYS A 275 33.76 -52.41 -9.06
N LEU A 276 34.99 -52.08 -9.49
CA LEU A 276 35.40 -52.10 -10.89
C LEU A 276 35.48 -53.53 -11.46
N LYS A 277 35.80 -54.52 -10.64
CA LYS A 277 35.75 -55.95 -11.02
C LYS A 277 34.32 -56.42 -11.31
N TYR A 278 33.34 -55.92 -10.55
CA TYR A 278 31.93 -56.26 -10.76
C TYR A 278 31.38 -55.69 -12.08
N GLU A 279 31.77 -54.47 -12.47
CA GLU A 279 31.31 -53.86 -13.74
C GLU A 279 31.97 -54.45 -14.99
N VAL A 280 33.23 -54.93 -14.90
CA VAL A 280 33.91 -55.60 -16.03
C VAL A 280 33.29 -56.98 -16.33
N LEU A 281 32.71 -57.64 -15.33
CA LEU A 281 32.01 -58.93 -15.49
C LEU A 281 30.65 -58.81 -16.22
N GLU A 282 30.00 -57.65 -16.21
CA GLU A 282 28.72 -57.42 -16.91
C GLU A 282 28.86 -56.85 -18.34
N GLY A 283 30.08 -56.75 -18.88
CA GLY A 283 30.29 -56.51 -20.31
C GLY A 283 29.87 -55.10 -20.80
N LEU A 284 29.89 -54.08 -19.93
CA LEU A 284 29.69 -52.70 -20.37
C LEU A 284 30.99 -52.14 -20.97
N ASN A 285 31.00 -52.01 -22.29
CA ASN A 285 32.12 -51.50 -23.06
C ASN A 285 32.51 -50.06 -22.62
N ARG A 286 33.81 -49.79 -22.44
CA ARG A 286 34.39 -48.54 -21.87
C ARG A 286 33.89 -47.22 -22.48
N SER A 287 33.53 -47.23 -23.76
CA SER A 287 33.00 -46.07 -24.48
C SER A 287 31.57 -45.70 -24.07
N ASN A 288 30.78 -46.66 -23.56
CA ASN A 288 29.44 -46.40 -23.06
C ASN A 288 29.45 -45.78 -21.66
N PHE A 289 30.46 -46.02 -20.82
CA PHE A 289 30.54 -45.37 -19.50
C PHE A 289 30.72 -43.85 -19.62
N ILE A 290 31.67 -43.36 -20.43
CA ILE A 290 31.85 -41.91 -20.63
C ILE A 290 30.59 -41.26 -21.20
N ARG A 291 29.88 -41.96 -22.09
CA ARG A 291 28.61 -41.49 -22.66
C ARG A 291 27.49 -41.48 -21.62
N SER A 292 27.36 -42.54 -20.82
CA SER A 292 26.38 -42.66 -19.74
C SER A 292 26.64 -41.71 -18.58
N SER A 293 27.89 -41.47 -18.21
CA SER A 293 28.29 -40.52 -17.17
C SER A 293 28.10 -39.08 -17.63
N ALA A 294 28.40 -38.76 -18.90
CA ALA A 294 28.12 -37.45 -19.48
C ALA A 294 26.60 -37.20 -19.64
N LEU A 295 25.83 -38.23 -20.03
CA LEU A 295 24.36 -38.18 -20.11
C LEU A 295 23.71 -38.07 -18.73
N CYS A 296 24.20 -38.83 -17.74
CA CYS A 296 23.79 -38.67 -16.33
C CYS A 296 24.18 -37.31 -15.77
N TYR A 297 25.27 -36.67 -16.22
CA TYR A 297 25.62 -35.31 -15.79
C TYR A 297 24.72 -34.23 -16.41
N THR A 298 24.30 -34.41 -17.67
CA THR A 298 23.29 -33.53 -18.29
C THR A 298 21.91 -33.71 -17.66
N ASP A 299 21.54 -34.94 -17.28
CA ASP A 299 20.26 -35.22 -16.63
C ASP A 299 20.26 -34.87 -15.13
N SER A 300 21.38 -35.02 -14.41
CA SER A 300 21.48 -34.61 -12.98
C SER A 300 21.59 -33.10 -12.78
N LEU A 301 22.04 -32.35 -13.79
CA LEU A 301 21.94 -30.88 -13.80
C LEU A 301 20.52 -30.37 -14.04
N SER A 302 19.62 -31.19 -14.60
CA SER A 302 18.21 -30.80 -14.80
C SER A 302 17.46 -30.61 -13.46
N TYR A 303 17.79 -31.40 -12.45
CA TYR A 303 17.19 -31.33 -11.11
C TYR A 303 17.72 -30.16 -10.26
N ILE A 304 18.89 -29.61 -10.61
CA ILE A 304 19.47 -28.41 -9.98
C ILE A 304 18.95 -27.12 -10.68
N LEU A 305 18.30 -27.27 -11.84
CA LEU A 305 17.78 -26.18 -12.68
C LEU A 305 16.24 -26.07 -12.69
N SER A 306 15.52 -26.95 -11.96
CA SER A 306 14.10 -26.82 -11.60
C SER A 306 13.93 -26.22 -10.20
#